data_AF-A0A936HKP4-F1
#
_entry.id   AF-A0A936HKP4-F1
#
_cell.length_a   1.000
_cell.length_b   1.000
_cell.length_c   1.000
_cell.angle_alpha   90.00
_cell.angle_beta   90.00
_cell.angle_gamma   90.00
#
_symmetry.space_group_name_H-M   'P 1'
#
loop_
_entity.id
_entity.type
_entity.pdbx_description
1 polymer ?
#
loop_
_entity_poly.entity_id
_entity_poly.type
_entity_poly.pdbx_seq_one_letter_code
_entity_poly.pdbx_strand_id
1 'polypeptide(L)'
;MNRLVAAAVAGLLTAFSATDGRAAEATPPAEDWSFGGIFGTFDRGALQRGFQVYRQVCASCHGVDLIAFRNLTDLGYTPEEVQEIAAQYEVEDGPDEEGEMFMRPGKAADTFPSPFPNEQMARAANGGALPPDLSLITKARAGESVFKATKFREYGTDYVYGILTGYKDEVPEDVELMEGMYYNEYFPGHQIAMAPPLYDEAVE
;
A
#
# COMPACT_ATOMS: atom_id res chain seq x y z
N MET A 1 20.88 -75.16 -5.06
CA MET A 1 20.26 -74.61 -6.28
C MET A 1 18.99 -73.85 -5.87
N ASN A 2 18.94 -72.54 -6.11
CA ASN A 2 17.75 -71.66 -6.29
C ASN A 2 16.63 -71.70 -5.21
N ARG A 3 16.04 -70.60 -4.73
CA ARG A 3 16.02 -69.19 -5.14
C ARG A 3 15.31 -68.39 -4.03
N LEU A 4 15.77 -67.17 -3.80
CA LEU A 4 15.11 -66.10 -3.06
C LEU A 4 13.76 -65.75 -3.71
N VAL A 5 12.73 -65.47 -2.89
CA VAL A 5 11.61 -64.58 -3.26
C VAL A 5 11.36 -63.65 -2.09
N ALA A 6 11.89 -62.43 -2.20
CA ALA A 6 11.51 -61.30 -1.36
C ALA A 6 10.30 -60.62 -2.02
N ALA A 7 9.18 -60.56 -1.31
CA ALA A 7 8.02 -59.78 -1.75
C ALA A 7 8.21 -58.33 -1.30
N ALA A 8 8.50 -57.44 -2.24
CA ALA A 8 8.52 -56.00 -2.03
C ALA A 8 7.09 -55.45 -2.18
N VAL A 9 6.53 -54.92 -1.10
CA VAL A 9 5.28 -54.14 -1.14
C VAL A 9 5.67 -52.71 -1.50
N ALA A 10 5.52 -52.33 -2.76
CA ALA A 10 5.70 -50.95 -3.20
C ALA A 10 4.47 -50.12 -2.78
N GLY A 11 4.67 -49.21 -1.83
CA GLY A 11 3.67 -48.22 -1.45
C GLY A 11 3.50 -47.19 -2.55
N LEU A 12 2.28 -47.07 -3.07
CA LEU A 12 1.88 -46.00 -3.98
C LEU A 12 1.44 -44.80 -3.14
N LEU A 13 2.38 -43.90 -2.80
CA LEU A 13 2.07 -42.57 -2.28
C LEU A 13 1.66 -41.70 -3.46
N THR A 14 0.36 -41.61 -3.74
CA THR A 14 -0.17 -40.56 -4.61
C THR A 14 -0.08 -39.25 -3.86
N ALA A 15 0.96 -38.46 -4.16
CA ALA A 15 1.04 -37.07 -3.77
C ALA A 15 -0.10 -36.31 -4.47
N PHE A 16 -1.19 -36.09 -3.73
CA PHE A 16 -2.24 -35.18 -4.15
C PHE A 16 -1.65 -33.76 -4.05
N SER A 17 -1.13 -33.25 -5.17
CA SER A 17 -0.83 -31.83 -5.27
C SER A 17 -2.17 -31.12 -5.36
N ALA A 18 -2.59 -30.50 -4.26
CA ALA A 18 -3.61 -29.47 -4.32
C ALA A 18 -3.03 -28.35 -5.19
N THR A 19 -3.46 -28.26 -6.44
CA THR A 19 -3.30 -27.03 -7.19
C THR A 19 -4.27 -26.04 -6.55
N ASP A 20 -3.74 -25.15 -5.72
CA ASP A 20 -4.48 -23.96 -5.29
C ASP A 20 -4.95 -23.26 -6.57
N GLY A 21 -6.27 -23.22 -6.78
CA GLY A 21 -6.90 -22.58 -7.94
C GLY A 21 -6.83 -21.05 -7.92
N ARG A 22 -5.80 -20.49 -7.28
CA ARG A 22 -5.47 -19.07 -7.40
C ARG A 22 -4.57 -18.94 -8.63
N ALA A 23 -4.93 -18.04 -9.54
CA ALA A 23 -3.99 -17.58 -10.56
C ALA A 23 -2.67 -17.26 -9.87
N ALA A 24 -1.55 -17.75 -10.42
CA ALA A 24 -0.25 -17.56 -9.81
C ALA A 24 0.00 -16.06 -9.66
N GLU A 25 0.10 -15.58 -8.42
CA GLU A 25 0.36 -14.16 -8.14
C GLU A 25 1.69 -13.77 -8.80
N ALA A 26 1.65 -12.78 -9.70
CA ALA A 26 2.86 -12.28 -10.32
C ALA A 26 3.77 -11.70 -9.23
N THR A 27 5.05 -12.03 -9.28
CA THR A 27 6.02 -11.45 -8.33
C THR A 27 6.28 -9.99 -8.73
N PRO A 28 6.07 -9.02 -7.84
CA PRO A 28 6.40 -7.62 -8.11
C PRO A 28 7.87 -7.45 -8.51
N PRO A 29 8.20 -6.44 -9.34
CA PRO A 29 9.58 -6.18 -9.71
C PRO A 29 10.40 -5.85 -8.45
N ALA A 30 11.60 -6.43 -8.38
CA ALA A 30 12.53 -6.15 -7.30
C ALA A 30 13.29 -4.85 -7.60
N GLU A 31 12.94 -3.79 -6.90
CA GLU A 31 13.54 -2.46 -7.11
C GLU A 31 14.80 -2.26 -6.25
N ASP A 32 15.71 -1.40 -6.72
CA ASP A 32 16.91 -1.01 -5.98
C ASP A 32 16.67 0.30 -5.23
N TRP A 33 16.24 0.18 -3.98
CA TRP A 33 15.88 1.31 -3.13
C TRP A 33 17.11 1.96 -2.48
N SER A 34 17.15 3.29 -2.41
CA SER A 34 18.23 4.03 -1.73
C SER A 34 18.43 3.62 -0.25
N PHE A 35 17.35 3.17 0.39
CA PHE A 35 17.31 2.72 1.77
C PHE A 35 17.54 1.21 1.94
N GLY A 36 17.81 0.50 0.85
CA GLY A 36 18.11 -0.93 0.86
C GLY A 36 19.47 -1.24 1.51
N GLY A 37 19.57 -2.45 2.06
CA GLY A 37 20.80 -2.94 2.68
C GLY A 37 21.11 -2.34 4.06
N ILE A 38 22.23 -2.75 4.66
CA ILE A 38 22.57 -2.44 6.06
C ILE A 38 22.99 -0.97 6.30
N PHE A 39 23.40 -0.27 5.25
CA PHE A 39 23.83 1.14 5.29
C PHE A 39 22.95 2.05 4.43
N GLY A 40 21.83 1.55 3.91
CA GLY A 40 20.91 2.33 3.11
C GLY A 40 20.28 3.46 3.90
N THR A 41 19.99 4.57 3.21
CA THR A 41 19.30 5.73 3.80
C THR A 41 18.20 6.23 2.86
N PHE A 42 17.18 6.87 3.41
CA PHE A 42 16.14 7.46 2.58
C PHE A 42 16.69 8.69 1.83
N ASP A 43 16.41 8.76 0.53
CA ASP A 43 16.57 9.98 -0.25
C ASP A 43 15.49 10.99 0.18
N ARG A 44 15.90 12.07 0.86
CA ARG A 44 14.99 13.12 1.33
C ARG A 44 14.26 13.83 0.19
N GLY A 45 14.92 14.04 -0.95
CA GLY A 45 14.28 14.66 -2.11
C GLY A 45 13.18 13.75 -2.68
N ALA A 46 13.43 12.43 -2.72
CA ALA A 46 12.41 11.47 -3.12
C ALA A 46 11.24 11.42 -2.12
N LEU A 47 11.52 11.50 -0.81
CA LEU A 47 10.49 11.56 0.22
C LEU A 47 9.59 12.81 0.11
N GLN A 48 10.17 13.98 -0.14
CA GLN A 48 9.41 15.22 -0.34
C GLN A 48 8.50 15.13 -1.59
N ARG A 49 9.01 14.63 -2.71
CA ARG A 49 8.21 14.37 -3.92
C ARG A 49 7.12 13.33 -3.67
N GLY A 50 7.43 12.26 -2.93
CA GLY A 50 6.45 11.24 -2.55
C GLY A 50 5.32 11.79 -1.69
N PHE A 51 5.63 12.71 -0.76
CA PHE A 51 4.61 13.41 0.02
C PHE A 51 3.71 14.30 -0.86
N GLN A 52 4.29 14.97 -1.86
CA GLN A 52 3.52 15.74 -2.82
C GLN A 52 2.55 14.86 -3.62
N VAL A 53 3.02 13.71 -4.13
CA VAL A 53 2.15 12.73 -4.80
C VAL A 53 1.04 12.26 -3.86
N TYR A 54 1.35 11.93 -2.61
CA TYR A 54 0.32 11.56 -1.63
C TYR A 54 -0.75 12.64 -1.49
N ARG A 55 -0.37 13.91 -1.29
CA ARG A 55 -1.32 15.01 -1.10
C ARG A 55 -2.21 15.25 -2.32
N GLN A 56 -1.65 15.15 -3.52
CA GLN A 56 -2.34 15.53 -4.75
C GLN A 56 -3.14 14.38 -5.38
N VAL A 57 -2.74 13.13 -5.13
CA VAL A 57 -3.32 11.95 -5.78
C VAL A 57 -4.04 11.03 -4.79
N CYS A 58 -3.44 10.78 -3.62
CA CYS A 58 -3.90 9.71 -2.73
C CYS A 58 -4.80 10.21 -1.59
N ALA A 59 -4.57 11.42 -1.09
CA ALA A 59 -5.18 11.95 0.13
C ALA A 59 -6.70 12.15 0.05
N SER A 60 -7.28 12.15 -1.16
CA SER A 60 -8.73 12.18 -1.34
C SER A 60 -9.43 10.86 -0.99
N CYS A 61 -8.69 9.75 -0.99
CA CYS A 61 -9.24 8.41 -0.76
C CYS A 61 -8.57 7.68 0.40
N HIS A 62 -7.29 7.97 0.67
CA HIS A 62 -6.49 7.26 1.65
C HIS A 62 -6.02 8.15 2.81
N GLY A 63 -6.31 7.71 4.04
CA GLY A 63 -5.76 8.29 5.25
C GLY A 63 -4.30 7.91 5.51
N VAL A 64 -3.68 8.67 6.41
CA VAL A 64 -2.39 8.37 7.06
C VAL A 64 -2.49 8.69 8.56
N ASP A 65 -3.46 8.05 9.22
CA ASP A 65 -3.95 8.42 10.54
C ASP A 65 -2.88 8.34 11.65
N LEU A 66 -1.78 7.62 11.42
CA LEU A 66 -0.68 7.50 12.37
C LEU A 66 0.45 8.53 12.15
N ILE A 67 0.29 9.42 11.17
CA ILE A 67 1.29 10.43 10.81
C ILE A 67 0.77 11.82 11.22
N ALA A 68 1.55 12.52 12.06
CA ALA A 68 1.30 13.90 12.43
C ALA A 68 2.04 14.87 11.51
N PHE A 69 1.54 16.09 11.34
CA PHE A 69 2.23 17.11 10.51
C PHE A 69 3.68 17.34 10.96
N ARG A 70 3.97 17.31 12.27
CA ARG A 70 5.33 17.38 12.82
C ARG A 70 6.28 16.32 12.28
N ASN A 71 5.79 15.17 11.83
CA ASN A 71 6.62 14.13 11.22
C ASN A 71 7.17 14.54 9.86
N LEU A 72 6.63 15.58 9.21
CA LEU A 72 7.20 16.12 7.98
C LEU A 72 8.61 16.69 8.19
N THR A 73 8.99 17.03 9.43
CA THR A 73 10.39 17.39 9.74
C THR A 73 11.37 16.25 9.46
N ASP A 74 10.93 14.98 9.53
CA ASP A 74 11.74 13.82 9.17
C ASP A 74 12.02 13.74 7.66
N LEU A 75 11.20 14.41 6.83
CA LEU A 75 11.40 14.56 5.38
C LEU A 75 12.27 15.78 5.02
N GLY A 76 12.62 16.61 6.01
CA GLY A 76 13.47 17.79 5.83
C GLY A 76 12.73 19.13 5.73
N TYR A 77 11.42 19.18 5.96
CA TYR A 77 10.68 20.44 6.08
C TYR A 77 11.05 21.20 7.35
N THR A 78 11.06 22.53 7.29
CA THR A 78 11.27 23.38 8.47
C THR A 78 10.03 23.41 9.36
N PRO A 79 10.15 23.70 10.67
CA PRO A 79 9.00 23.87 11.54
C PRO A 79 7.99 24.92 11.03
N GLU A 80 8.47 25.96 10.35
CA GLU A 80 7.64 26.99 9.72
C GLU A 80 6.86 26.43 8.53
N GLU A 81 7.52 25.72 7.60
CA GLU A 81 6.86 25.04 6.48
C GLU A 81 5.83 24.03 6.95
N VAL A 82 6.13 23.29 8.02
CA VAL A 82 5.18 22.33 8.61
C VAL A 82 3.94 23.03 9.16
N GLN A 83 4.09 24.19 9.80
CA GLN A 83 2.95 24.98 10.27
C GLN A 83 2.13 25.51 9.09
N GLU A 84 2.77 25.99 8.04
CA GLU A 84 2.09 26.45 6.82
C GLU A 84 1.33 25.33 6.10
N ILE A 85 1.91 24.12 6.05
CA ILE A 85 1.24 22.94 5.51
C ILE A 85 0.05 22.55 6.38
N ALA A 86 0.22 22.45 7.71
CA ALA A 86 -0.85 22.06 8.62
C ALA A 86 -2.03 23.05 8.58
N ALA A 87 -1.75 24.35 8.47
CA ALA A 87 -2.78 25.39 8.42
C ALA A 87 -3.65 25.35 7.15
N GLN A 88 -3.26 24.60 6.11
CA GLN A 88 -4.08 24.38 4.90
C GLN A 88 -5.22 23.37 5.14
N TYR A 89 -5.21 22.67 6.28
CA TYR A 89 -6.21 21.67 6.64
C TYR A 89 -7.12 22.22 7.73
N GLU A 90 -8.41 21.92 7.63
CA GLU A 90 -9.35 22.14 8.72
C GLU A 90 -9.42 20.92 9.62
N VAL A 91 -9.33 21.13 10.93
CA VAL A 91 -9.36 20.10 11.96
C VAL A 91 -10.42 20.47 12.98
N GLU A 92 -11.28 19.49 13.33
CA GLU A 92 -12.26 19.63 14.39
C GLU A 92 -11.56 19.71 15.76
N ASP A 93 -11.96 20.66 16.59
CA ASP A 93 -11.49 20.84 17.97
C ASP A 93 -12.67 21.27 18.86
N GLY A 94 -12.44 21.31 20.17
CA GLY A 94 -13.44 21.69 21.16
C GLY A 94 -13.70 20.60 22.21
N PRO A 95 -14.80 20.73 22.96
CA PRO A 95 -15.81 21.77 22.85
C PRO A 95 -15.34 23.16 23.30
N ASP A 96 -16.00 24.21 22.83
CA ASP A 96 -15.82 25.59 23.31
C ASP A 96 -16.58 25.88 24.63
N GLU A 97 -16.67 27.15 25.04
CA GLU A 97 -17.36 27.56 26.26
C GLU A 97 -18.88 27.30 26.24
N GLU A 98 -19.47 27.12 25.05
CA GLU A 98 -20.89 26.86 24.81
C GLU A 98 -21.17 25.36 24.68
N GLY A 99 -20.12 24.53 24.63
CA GLY A 99 -20.23 23.09 24.48
C GLY A 99 -20.23 22.62 23.02
N GLU A 100 -19.92 23.51 22.07
CA GLU A 100 -19.97 23.23 20.63
C GLU A 100 -18.58 22.84 20.10
N MET A 101 -18.55 21.88 19.16
CA MET A 101 -17.33 21.54 18.41
C MET A 101 -17.15 22.55 17.27
N PHE A 102 -15.91 22.93 16.97
CA PHE A 102 -15.60 23.91 15.94
C PHE A 102 -14.44 23.46 15.04
N MET A 103 -14.37 23.99 13.83
CA MET A 103 -13.24 23.76 12.93
C MET A 103 -12.19 24.84 13.11
N ARG A 104 -10.91 24.46 13.08
CA ARG A 104 -9.78 25.38 13.07
C ARG A 104 -8.72 24.96 12.06
N PRO A 105 -7.83 25.88 11.66
CA PRO A 105 -6.61 25.51 10.97
C PRO A 105 -5.81 24.47 11.76
N GLY A 106 -5.23 23.50 11.05
CA GLY A 106 -4.37 22.48 11.62
C GLY A 106 -3.10 23.07 12.25
N LYS A 107 -2.60 22.38 13.28
CA LYS A 107 -1.31 22.67 13.93
C LYS A 107 -0.37 21.49 13.75
N ALA A 108 0.94 21.71 13.91
CA ALA A 108 1.96 20.67 13.73
C ALA A 108 1.72 19.39 14.57
N ALA A 109 1.00 19.49 15.69
CA ALA A 109 0.69 18.35 16.55
C ALA A 109 -0.46 17.47 16.03
N ASP A 110 -1.31 17.98 15.14
CA ASP A 110 -2.43 17.22 14.59
C ASP A 110 -1.96 16.15 13.61
N THR A 111 -2.77 15.09 13.46
CA THR A 111 -2.65 14.10 12.39
C THR A 111 -3.27 14.61 11.10
N PHE A 112 -2.91 14.02 9.97
CA PHE A 112 -3.60 14.31 8.72
C PHE A 112 -5.09 13.97 8.85
N PRO A 113 -6.01 14.85 8.43
CA PRO A 113 -7.44 14.53 8.44
C PRO A 113 -7.73 13.35 7.53
N SER A 114 -8.60 12.45 8.01
CA SER A 114 -9.09 11.34 7.19
C SER A 114 -9.99 11.88 6.07
N PRO A 115 -9.89 11.35 4.83
CA PRO A 115 -10.76 11.75 3.72
C PRO A 115 -12.24 11.43 3.95
N PHE A 116 -12.54 10.49 4.86
CA PHE A 116 -13.90 10.08 5.18
C PHE A 116 -14.13 10.08 6.69
N PRO A 117 -15.33 10.48 7.16
CA PRO A 117 -15.64 10.51 8.59
C PRO A 117 -15.75 9.10 9.20
N ASN A 118 -15.98 8.07 8.38
CA ASN A 118 -16.08 6.67 8.82
C ASN A 118 -15.94 5.70 7.63
N GLU A 119 -15.75 4.43 7.95
CA GLU A 119 -15.61 3.37 6.94
C GLU A 119 -16.84 3.19 6.04
N GLN A 120 -18.06 3.43 6.55
CA GLN A 120 -19.28 3.26 5.76
C GLN A 120 -19.35 4.29 4.64
N MET A 121 -18.99 5.54 4.93
CA MET A 121 -18.87 6.60 3.93
C MET A 121 -17.76 6.31 2.92
N ALA A 122 -16.61 5.83 3.39
CA ALA A 122 -15.52 5.44 2.50
C ALA A 122 -15.96 4.34 1.52
N ARG A 123 -16.65 3.30 2.01
CA ARG A 123 -17.21 2.23 1.16
C ARG A 123 -18.25 2.74 0.18
N ALA A 124 -19.17 3.58 0.63
CA ALA A 124 -20.20 4.15 -0.23
C ALA A 124 -19.59 4.97 -1.38
N ALA A 125 -18.52 5.73 -1.12
CA ALA A 125 -17.83 6.51 -2.14
C ALA A 125 -16.97 5.68 -3.11
N ASN A 126 -16.57 4.46 -2.73
CA ASN A 126 -15.62 3.63 -3.48
C ASN A 126 -16.24 2.27 -3.91
N GLY A 127 -17.53 2.26 -4.29
CA GLY A 127 -18.16 1.06 -4.86
C GLY A 127 -18.23 -0.15 -3.91
N GLY A 128 -18.27 0.10 -2.60
CA GLY A 128 -18.28 -0.92 -1.54
C GLY A 128 -16.89 -1.32 -1.03
N ALA A 129 -15.82 -0.97 -1.74
CA ALA A 129 -14.44 -1.20 -1.30
C ALA A 129 -14.03 -0.15 -0.25
N LEU A 130 -13.21 -0.57 0.72
CA LEU A 130 -12.64 0.34 1.72
C LEU A 130 -11.18 0.62 1.37
N PRO A 131 -10.81 1.85 0.99
CA PRO A 131 -9.42 2.23 0.83
C PRO A 131 -8.65 2.01 2.15
N PRO A 132 -7.55 1.23 2.17
CA PRO A 132 -6.76 1.04 3.39
C PRO A 132 -6.04 2.33 3.80
N ASP A 133 -5.84 2.52 5.10
CA ASP A 133 -4.90 3.51 5.63
C ASP A 133 -3.47 3.20 5.17
N LEU A 134 -2.74 4.25 4.77
CA LEU A 134 -1.41 4.10 4.17
C LEU A 134 -0.27 4.26 5.16
N SER A 135 -0.52 4.58 6.44
CA SER A 135 0.53 4.85 7.43
C SER A 135 1.54 3.72 7.56
N LEU A 136 1.08 2.47 7.41
CA LEU A 136 1.89 1.26 7.56
C LEU A 136 1.78 0.31 6.37
N ILE A 137 1.28 0.77 5.21
CA ILE A 137 0.93 -0.11 4.09
C ILE A 137 2.12 -0.96 3.60
N THR A 138 3.32 -0.38 3.57
CA THR A 138 4.56 -1.08 3.17
C THR A 138 4.97 -2.16 4.17
N LYS A 139 4.57 -2.05 5.44
CA LYS A 139 4.79 -3.09 6.47
C LYS A 139 3.65 -4.11 6.55
N ALA A 140 2.44 -3.69 6.17
CA ALA A 140 1.23 -4.50 6.27
C ALA A 140 1.01 -5.42 5.05
N ARG A 141 1.75 -5.22 3.96
CA ARG A 141 1.72 -6.09 2.79
C ARG A 141 2.97 -6.97 2.76
N ALA A 142 2.78 -8.20 2.29
CA ALA A 142 3.90 -9.11 2.09
C ALA A 142 4.88 -8.44 1.11
N GLY A 143 6.13 -8.29 1.54
CA GLY A 143 7.26 -8.12 0.65
C GLY A 143 8.21 -9.29 0.87
N GLU A 144 9.07 -9.54 -0.09
CA GLU A 144 10.18 -10.43 0.17
C GLU A 144 11.14 -9.78 1.19
N SER A 145 11.08 -10.17 2.47
CA SER A 145 12.27 -10.42 3.30
C SER A 145 11.98 -10.47 4.80
N VAL A 146 12.44 -11.55 5.45
CA VAL A 146 13.09 -11.49 6.78
C VAL A 146 14.29 -12.46 6.87
N PHE A 147 14.39 -13.49 6.02
CA PHE A 147 15.52 -14.44 6.02
C PHE A 147 15.90 -14.97 4.62
N LYS A 148 16.27 -14.08 3.69
CA LYS A 148 16.97 -14.44 2.43
C LYS A 148 18.43 -13.94 2.44
N ALA A 149 19.12 -14.12 3.58
CA ALA A 149 20.55 -13.90 3.87
C ALA A 149 21.26 -12.58 3.47
N THR A 150 20.70 -11.73 2.61
CA THR A 150 21.42 -10.62 1.95
C THR A 150 20.62 -9.34 1.73
N LYS A 151 19.29 -9.37 1.82
CA LYS A 151 18.43 -8.19 1.68
C LYS A 151 17.69 -7.87 2.97
N PHE A 152 18.28 -7.02 3.81
CA PHE A 152 17.64 -6.53 5.02
C PHE A 152 16.74 -5.33 4.65
N ARG A 153 15.44 -5.39 4.99
CA ARG A 153 14.44 -4.28 5.02
C ARG A 153 13.72 -3.83 3.73
N GLU A 154 13.34 -4.75 2.84
CA GLU A 154 12.41 -4.43 1.74
C GLU A 154 11.01 -4.99 2.05
N TYR A 155 10.36 -4.46 3.10
CA TYR A 155 8.96 -4.78 3.42
C TYR A 155 8.07 -4.16 2.37
N GLY A 156 7.20 -4.94 1.71
CA GLY A 156 6.06 -4.51 0.89
C GLY A 156 6.23 -3.34 -0.11
N THR A 157 7.43 -2.76 -0.27
CA THR A 157 7.72 -1.58 -1.08
C THR A 157 7.68 -1.94 -2.54
N ASP A 158 8.31 -3.06 -2.90
CA ASP A 158 8.22 -3.67 -4.23
C ASP A 158 6.76 -4.00 -4.57
N TYR A 159 5.99 -4.49 -3.59
CA TYR A 159 4.56 -4.75 -3.78
C TYR A 159 3.78 -3.45 -4.05
N VAL A 160 3.96 -2.40 -3.25
CA VAL A 160 3.29 -1.11 -3.49
C VAL A 160 3.69 -0.52 -4.84
N TYR A 161 4.97 -0.55 -5.18
CA TYR A 161 5.47 -0.10 -6.48
C TYR A 161 4.87 -0.91 -7.63
N GLY A 162 4.85 -2.24 -7.51
CA GLY A 162 4.21 -3.15 -8.47
C GLY A 162 2.73 -2.82 -8.62
N ILE A 163 1.97 -2.68 -7.54
CA ILE A 163 0.55 -2.29 -7.61
C ILE A 163 0.37 -0.98 -8.37
N LEU A 164 1.16 0.06 -8.08
CA LEU A 164 1.01 1.36 -8.72
C LEU A 164 1.39 1.35 -10.21
N THR A 165 2.32 0.48 -10.62
CA THR A 165 2.84 0.43 -12.00
C THR A 165 2.31 -0.75 -12.83
N GLY A 166 1.57 -1.66 -12.20
CA GLY A 166 1.11 -2.93 -12.79
C GLY A 166 -0.30 -2.93 -13.37
N TYR A 167 -0.93 -1.75 -13.50
CA TYR A 167 -2.17 -1.63 -14.26
C TYR A 167 -1.91 -1.91 -15.73
N LYS A 168 -2.82 -2.67 -16.37
CA LYS A 168 -2.76 -2.94 -17.82
C LYS A 168 -4.02 -2.40 -18.49
N ASP A 169 -3.83 -1.80 -19.67
CA ASP A 169 -4.94 -1.35 -20.51
C ASP A 169 -5.67 -2.53 -21.15
N GLU A 170 -4.95 -3.60 -21.48
CA GLU A 170 -5.50 -4.83 -22.06
C GLU A 170 -5.66 -5.90 -20.98
N VAL A 171 -6.90 -6.38 -20.82
CA VAL A 171 -7.24 -7.49 -19.93
C VAL A 171 -7.03 -8.80 -20.68
N PRO A 172 -6.30 -9.79 -20.11
CA PRO A 172 -6.17 -11.12 -20.72
C PRO A 172 -7.52 -11.76 -21.04
N GLU A 173 -7.62 -12.48 -22.16
CA GLU A 173 -8.89 -13.07 -22.66
C GLU A 173 -9.55 -14.05 -21.69
N ASP A 174 -8.78 -14.64 -20.77
CA ASP A 174 -9.23 -15.59 -19.76
C ASP A 174 -9.69 -14.94 -18.45
N VAL A 175 -9.67 -13.60 -18.36
CA VAL A 175 -10.03 -12.85 -17.15
C VAL A 175 -11.32 -12.05 -17.37
N GLU A 176 -12.37 -12.44 -16.65
CA GLU A 176 -13.61 -11.66 -16.57
C GLU A 176 -13.57 -10.72 -15.36
N LEU A 177 -13.56 -9.41 -15.60
CA LEU A 177 -13.61 -8.40 -14.55
C LEU A 177 -15.04 -8.20 -14.03
N MET A 178 -15.18 -8.11 -12.71
CA MET A 178 -16.43 -7.64 -12.10
C MET A 178 -16.64 -6.14 -12.38
N GLU A 179 -17.90 -5.71 -12.35
CA GLU A 179 -18.25 -4.30 -12.55
C GLU A 179 -17.54 -3.40 -11.53
N GLY A 180 -16.90 -2.33 -12.01
CA GLY A 180 -16.15 -1.38 -11.19
C GLY A 180 -14.74 -1.83 -10.77
N MET A 181 -14.28 -3.01 -11.23
CA MET A 181 -12.93 -3.50 -10.98
C MET A 181 -11.99 -3.20 -12.15
N TYR A 182 -10.69 -3.08 -11.84
CA TYR A 182 -9.61 -2.85 -12.79
C TYR A 182 -8.64 -4.02 -12.78
N TYR A 183 -8.05 -4.33 -13.94
CA TYR A 183 -7.01 -5.36 -14.00
C TYR A 183 -5.68 -4.82 -13.48
N ASN A 184 -5.05 -5.56 -12.56
CA ASN A 184 -3.72 -5.26 -12.06
C ASN A 184 -2.92 -6.56 -11.96
N GLU A 185 -1.74 -6.59 -12.59
CA GLU A 185 -0.90 -7.79 -12.69
C GLU A 185 -0.50 -8.36 -11.32
N TYR A 186 -0.27 -7.50 -10.33
CA TYR A 186 0.28 -7.89 -9.03
C TYR A 186 -0.75 -7.97 -7.90
N PHE A 187 -1.96 -7.44 -8.10
CA PHE A 187 -3.00 -7.53 -7.09
C PHE A 187 -3.49 -8.97 -6.95
N PRO A 188 -3.69 -9.50 -5.73
CA PRO A 188 -4.21 -10.86 -5.54
C PRO A 188 -5.55 -11.07 -6.26
N GLY A 189 -5.59 -12.03 -7.18
CA GLY A 189 -6.75 -12.29 -8.05
C GLY A 189 -6.90 -11.37 -9.27
N HIS A 190 -5.91 -10.49 -9.50
CA HIS A 190 -5.77 -9.57 -10.63
C HIS A 190 -6.90 -8.54 -10.83
N GLN A 191 -7.82 -8.41 -9.87
CA GLN A 191 -8.93 -7.46 -9.93
C GLN A 191 -8.89 -6.54 -8.72
N ILE A 192 -8.68 -5.25 -8.92
CA ILE A 192 -8.60 -4.23 -7.86
C ILE A 192 -9.69 -3.18 -8.04
N ALA A 193 -10.32 -2.72 -6.95
CA ALA A 193 -11.37 -1.69 -6.99
C ALA A 193 -10.80 -0.25 -7.16
N MET A 194 -9.49 -0.09 -7.01
CA MET A 194 -8.80 1.18 -7.17
C MET A 194 -8.55 1.43 -8.65
N ALA A 195 -9.03 2.56 -9.19
CA ALA A 195 -8.67 3.03 -10.52
C ALA A 195 -7.16 3.31 -10.60
N PRO A 196 -6.52 3.22 -11.78
CA PRO A 196 -5.10 3.55 -11.93
C PRO A 196 -4.83 4.98 -11.42
N PRO A 197 -4.06 5.15 -10.32
CA PRO A 197 -3.97 6.44 -9.66
C PRO A 197 -2.90 7.35 -10.27
N LEU A 198 -1.95 6.79 -11.02
CA LEU A 198 -0.84 7.53 -11.62
C LEU A 198 -1.06 7.70 -13.12
N TYR A 199 -0.87 8.92 -13.59
CA TYR A 199 -0.85 9.30 -15.01
C TYR A 199 0.25 10.34 -15.22
N ASP A 200 0.74 10.44 -16.46
CA ASP A 200 1.76 11.41 -16.80
C ASP A 200 1.29 12.83 -16.47
N GLU A 201 2.20 13.63 -15.89
CA GLU A 201 1.95 15.03 -15.50
C GLU A 201 0.84 15.23 -14.45
N ALA A 202 0.50 14.19 -13.66
CA ALA A 202 -0.50 14.29 -12.58
C ALA A 202 -0.12 15.25 -11.44
N VAL A 203 1.16 15.60 -11.32
CA VAL A 203 1.74 16.39 -10.22
C VAL A 203 2.80 17.33 -10.80
N GLU A 204 2.80 18.59 -10.36
CA GLU A 204 3.76 19.65 -10.76
C GLU A 204 4.74 20.03 -9.64
#